data_AF-A0A9W4WL93-F1
#
_entry.id   AF-A0A9W4WL93-F1
#
_cell.length_a   1.000
_cell.length_b   1.000
_cell.length_c   1.000
_cell.angle_alpha   90.00
_cell.angle_beta   90.00
_cell.angle_gamma   90.00
#
_symmetry.space_group_name_H-M   'P 1'
#
loop_
_entity.id
_entity.type
_entity.pdbx_description
1 polymer ?
#
loop_
_entity_poly.entity_id
_entity_poly.type
_entity_poly.pdbx_seq_one_letter_code
_entity_poly.pdbx_strand_id
1 'polypeptide(L)'
;MAEGINWTRVLQLVNLAGAAHLVGYQYGSDKLAMHSIVQLRDKDLITELWFRGWDFGRKYGPTMVTGTAAVFGFLAWKDGAESPAFIYNLAAAVLMASVAPYTQFRVFPVNDKLLAEHKRIVNHKKNDGPSGGASLEEVRGWAADWKRLDIHRQILEAFAVVAGIIAASKS
;
A
#
# COMPACT_ATOMS: atom_id res chain seq x y z
N MET A 1 39.79 16.61 -10.88
CA MET A 1 39.23 16.28 -9.55
C MET A 1 38.06 15.35 -9.80
N ALA A 2 38.07 14.13 -9.25
CA ALA A 2 36.93 13.23 -9.39
C ALA A 2 35.74 13.87 -8.66
N GLU A 3 34.65 14.14 -9.37
CA GLU A 3 33.41 14.59 -8.74
C GLU A 3 32.97 13.51 -7.75
N GLY A 4 32.94 13.88 -6.46
CA GLY A 4 32.42 12.99 -5.42
C GLY A 4 30.95 12.65 -5.71
N ILE A 5 30.53 11.47 -5.27
CA ILE A 5 29.14 11.00 -5.43
C ILE A 5 28.18 12.02 -4.80
N ASN A 6 27.22 12.52 -5.58
CA ASN A 6 26.13 13.34 -5.05
C ASN A 6 25.11 12.44 -4.34
N TRP A 7 25.34 12.23 -3.04
CA TRP A 7 24.49 11.38 -2.21
C TRP A 7 23.04 11.85 -2.12
N THR A 8 22.75 13.16 -2.27
CA THR A 8 21.37 13.66 -2.35
C THR A 8 20.66 13.11 -3.60
N ARG A 9 21.31 13.14 -4.76
CA ARG A 9 20.73 12.61 -6.00
C ARG A 9 20.56 11.09 -5.93
N VAL A 10 21.52 10.38 -5.35
CA VAL A 10 21.39 8.93 -5.11
C VAL A 10 20.17 8.65 -4.21
N LEU A 11 20.04 9.37 -3.09
CA LEU A 11 18.91 9.22 -2.18
C LEU A 11 17.57 9.49 -2.88
N GLN A 12 17.47 10.56 -3.66
CA GLN A 12 16.27 10.90 -4.43
C GLN A 12 15.90 9.80 -5.44
N LEU A 13 16.88 9.28 -6.19
CA LEU A 13 16.66 8.20 -7.15
C LEU A 13 16.23 6.90 -6.48
N VAL A 14 16.92 6.49 -5.40
CA VAL A 14 16.56 5.29 -4.63
C VAL A 14 15.16 5.42 -4.04
N ASN A 15 14.82 6.59 -3.51
CA ASN A 15 13.49 6.84 -2.96
C ASN A 15 12.39 6.80 -4.04
N LEU A 16 12.63 7.41 -5.20
CA LEU A 16 11.72 7.37 -6.34
C LEU A 16 11.52 5.94 -6.83
N ALA A 17 12.59 5.15 -6.93
CA ALA A 17 12.49 3.75 -7.30
C ALA A 17 11.67 2.95 -6.26
N GLY A 18 11.89 3.21 -4.96
CA GLY A 18 11.11 2.60 -3.88
C GLY A 18 9.63 2.97 -3.92
N ALA A 19 9.29 4.24 -4.13
CA ALA A 19 7.92 4.71 -4.26
C ALA A 19 7.24 4.18 -5.54
N ALA A 20 7.95 4.15 -6.68
CA ALA A 20 7.43 3.57 -7.91
C ALA A 20 7.23 2.05 -7.80
N HIS A 21 8.12 1.37 -7.08
CA HIS A 21 7.95 -0.05 -6.77
C HIS A 21 6.66 -0.30 -5.98
N LEU A 22 6.30 0.54 -5.00
CA LEU A 22 5.04 0.41 -4.27
C LEU A 22 3.82 0.48 -5.19
N VAL A 23 3.80 1.43 -6.13
CA VAL A 23 2.70 1.56 -7.11
C VAL A 23 2.56 0.27 -7.93
N GLY A 24 3.68 -0.31 -8.37
CA GLY A 24 3.70 -1.59 -9.10
C GLY A 24 3.30 -2.79 -8.24
N TYR A 25 3.75 -2.84 -6.99
CA TYR A 25 3.36 -3.84 -6.01
C TYR A 25 1.84 -3.82 -5.77
N GLN A 26 1.25 -2.64 -5.56
CA GLN A 26 -0.20 -2.49 -5.42
C GLN A 26 -0.94 -2.88 -6.69
N TYR A 27 -0.40 -2.53 -7.86
CA TYR A 27 -0.99 -2.91 -9.14
C TYR A 27 -1.09 -4.43 -9.27
N GLY A 28 -0.01 -5.15 -8.95
CA GLY A 28 0.02 -6.61 -8.94
C GLY A 28 -0.98 -7.21 -7.95
N SER A 29 -1.05 -6.65 -6.74
CA SER A 29 -2.04 -7.02 -5.71
C SER A 29 -3.46 -6.87 -6.25
N ASP A 30 -3.83 -5.71 -6.77
CA ASP A 30 -5.22 -5.39 -7.09
C ASP A 30 -5.72 -5.92 -8.43
N LYS A 31 -4.91 -5.73 -9.49
CA LYS A 31 -5.32 -6.01 -10.87
C LYS A 31 -5.07 -7.45 -11.27
N LEU A 32 -4.11 -8.12 -10.63
CA LEU A 32 -3.82 -9.52 -10.90
C LEU A 32 -4.38 -10.40 -9.78
N ALA A 33 -3.78 -10.36 -8.59
CA ALA A 33 -4.11 -11.31 -7.53
C ALA A 33 -5.56 -11.19 -7.06
N MET A 34 -5.97 -10.02 -6.57
CA MET A 34 -7.32 -9.80 -6.04
C MET A 34 -8.39 -9.90 -7.13
N HIS A 35 -8.08 -9.59 -8.39
CA HIS A 35 -9.02 -9.79 -9.49
C HIS A 35 -9.38 -11.26 -9.70
N SER A 36 -8.40 -12.15 -9.63
CA SER A 36 -8.63 -13.60 -9.71
C SER A 36 -9.30 -14.12 -8.44
N ILE A 37 -8.85 -13.67 -7.26
CA ILE A 37 -9.39 -14.12 -5.96
C ILE A 37 -10.90 -13.85 -5.87
N VAL A 38 -11.37 -12.64 -6.17
CA VAL A 38 -12.80 -12.31 -6.04
C VAL A 38 -13.72 -13.12 -6.96
N GLN A 39 -13.20 -13.74 -8.02
CA GLN A 39 -13.99 -14.55 -8.95
C GLN A 39 -14.13 -16.02 -8.51
N LEU A 40 -13.41 -16.43 -7.47
CA LEU A 40 -13.48 -17.79 -6.95
C LEU A 40 -14.87 -18.10 -6.38
N ARG A 41 -15.27 -19.37 -6.44
CA ARG A 41 -16.56 -19.88 -5.93
C ARG A 41 -16.45 -20.49 -4.53
N ASP A 42 -15.28 -20.43 -3.93
CA ASP A 42 -14.97 -20.98 -2.62
C ASP A 42 -14.59 -19.84 -1.67
N LYS A 43 -15.38 -19.66 -0.60
CA LYS A 43 -15.18 -18.57 0.36
C LYS A 43 -13.95 -18.77 1.23
N ASP A 44 -13.61 -20.02 1.54
CA ASP A 44 -12.48 -20.36 2.39
C ASP A 44 -11.20 -20.07 1.63
N LEU A 45 -11.16 -20.44 0.34
CA LEU A 45 -10.04 -20.13 -0.55
C LEU A 45 -9.87 -18.63 -0.78
N ILE A 46 -10.97 -17.88 -0.96
CA ILE A 46 -10.90 -16.40 -1.04
C ILE A 46 -10.23 -15.82 0.20
N THR A 47 -10.72 -16.22 1.37
CA THR A 47 -10.25 -15.71 2.65
C THR A 47 -8.79 -16.07 2.90
N GLU A 48 -8.37 -17.29 2.57
CA GLU A 48 -7.01 -17.76 2.75
C GLU A 48 -6.02 -17.04 1.82
N LEU A 49 -6.36 -16.88 0.54
CA LEU A 49 -5.50 -16.18 -0.42
C LEU A 49 -5.39 -14.69 -0.09
N TRP A 50 -6.49 -14.05 0.30
CA TRP A 50 -6.46 -12.68 0.79
C TRP A 50 -5.57 -12.55 2.03
N PHE A 51 -5.72 -13.45 3.02
CA PHE A 51 -4.95 -13.41 4.26
C PHE A 51 -3.44 -13.51 4.01
N ARG A 52 -3.01 -14.38 3.09
CA ARG A 52 -1.59 -14.50 2.72
C ARG A 52 -1.02 -13.19 2.18
N GLY A 53 -1.74 -12.53 1.28
CA GLY A 53 -1.34 -11.22 0.77
C GLY A 53 -1.35 -10.13 1.85
N TRP A 54 -2.39 -10.11 2.67
CA TRP A 54 -2.54 -9.17 3.78
C TRP A 54 -1.46 -9.32 4.85
N ASP A 55 -1.08 -10.55 5.25
CA ASP A 55 -0.09 -10.78 6.31
C ASP A 55 1.33 -10.32 5.91
N PHE A 56 1.66 -10.45 4.62
CA PHE A 56 2.86 -9.84 4.07
C PHE A 56 2.72 -8.31 4.02
N GLY A 57 1.63 -7.81 3.44
CA GLY A 57 1.40 -6.38 3.22
C GLY A 57 1.37 -5.55 4.50
N ARG A 58 0.83 -6.09 5.61
CA ARG A 58 0.79 -5.38 6.92
C ARG A 58 2.17 -5.11 7.52
N LYS A 59 3.21 -5.83 7.10
CA LYS A 59 4.61 -5.63 7.55
C LYS A 59 5.36 -4.76 6.54
N TYR A 60 5.20 -5.08 5.26
CA TYR A 60 5.91 -4.43 4.17
C TYR A 60 5.42 -2.99 3.92
N GLY A 61 4.10 -2.81 3.79
CA GLY A 61 3.48 -1.53 3.42
C GLY A 61 3.84 -0.37 4.35
N PRO A 62 3.63 -0.48 5.68
CA PRO A 62 3.97 0.60 6.60
C PRO A 62 5.44 1.01 6.53
N THR A 63 6.35 0.05 6.43
CA THR A 63 7.80 0.30 6.34
C THR A 63 8.14 1.12 5.11
N MET A 64 7.62 0.71 3.95
CA MET A 64 7.90 1.37 2.68
C MET A 64 7.26 2.76 2.59
N VAL A 65 6.00 2.90 3.00
CA VAL A 65 5.27 4.18 2.94
C VAL A 65 5.87 5.21 3.90
N THR A 66 6.19 4.81 5.13
CA THR A 66 6.79 5.73 6.11
C THR A 66 8.22 6.09 5.74
N GLY A 67 9.02 5.13 5.28
CA GLY A 67 10.38 5.38 4.81
C GLY A 67 10.41 6.36 3.64
N THR A 68 9.58 6.14 2.63
CA THR A 68 9.51 7.02 1.46
C THR A 68 8.98 8.41 1.80
N ALA A 69 7.95 8.50 2.66
CA ALA A 69 7.45 9.78 3.17
C ALA A 69 8.55 10.57 3.90
N ALA A 70 9.32 9.90 4.75
CA ALA A 70 10.42 10.53 5.51
C ALA A 70 11.52 11.07 4.58
N VAL A 71 11.90 10.31 3.55
CA VAL A 71 12.92 10.77 2.59
C VAL A 71 12.41 11.94 1.77
N PHE A 72 11.17 11.92 1.28
CA PHE A 72 10.60 13.09 0.59
C PHE A 72 10.53 14.31 1.49
N GLY A 73 10.15 14.13 2.77
CA GLY A 73 10.14 15.22 3.75
C GLY A 73 11.53 15.78 4.01
N PHE A 74 12.54 14.92 4.11
CA PHE A 74 13.94 15.33 4.22
C PHE A 74 14.41 16.12 2.98
N LEU A 75 14.08 15.65 1.77
CA LEU A 75 14.43 16.35 0.53
C LEU A 75 13.75 17.73 0.47
N ALA A 76 12.47 17.82 0.84
CA ALA A 76 11.78 19.11 0.92
C ALA A 76 12.49 20.05 1.90
N TRP A 77 12.79 19.59 3.12
CA TRP A 77 13.51 20.38 4.10
C TRP A 77 14.88 20.85 3.58
N LYS A 78 15.60 19.99 2.86
CA LYS A 78 16.92 20.29 2.28
C LYS A 78 16.84 21.30 1.13
N ASP A 79 15.80 21.24 0.31
CA ASP A 79 15.60 22.16 -0.83
C ASP A 79 15.30 23.59 -0.35
N GLY A 80 14.61 23.73 0.78
CA GLY A 80 14.18 25.02 1.34
C GLY A 80 13.02 25.67 0.58
N ALA A 81 12.23 26.51 1.24
CA ALA A 81 10.97 27.04 0.71
C ALA A 81 11.10 27.88 -0.57
N GLU A 82 12.29 28.40 -0.87
CA GLU A 82 12.57 29.18 -2.08
C GLU A 82 12.80 28.30 -3.32
N SER A 83 13.09 27.01 -3.12
CA SER A 83 13.32 26.08 -4.23
C SER A 83 12.02 25.67 -4.91
N PRO A 84 11.96 25.68 -6.25
CA PRO A 84 10.81 25.12 -6.98
C PRO A 84 10.56 23.63 -6.70
N ALA A 85 11.55 22.88 -6.21
CA ALA A 85 11.41 21.46 -5.86
C ALA A 85 10.72 21.24 -4.50
N PHE A 86 10.78 22.22 -3.59
CA PHE A 86 10.25 22.13 -2.23
C PHE A 86 8.80 21.66 -2.17
N ILE A 87 7.91 22.36 -2.90
CA ILE A 87 6.47 22.09 -2.82
C ILE A 87 6.12 20.69 -3.33
N TYR A 88 6.88 20.17 -4.30
CA TYR A 88 6.65 18.86 -4.88
C TYR A 88 7.20 17.74 -3.99
N ASN A 89 8.38 17.92 -3.38
CA ASN A 89 8.89 16.98 -2.37
C ASN A 89 7.97 16.97 -1.13
N LEU A 90 7.48 18.13 -0.70
CA LEU A 90 6.52 18.22 0.41
C LEU A 90 5.19 17.52 0.07
N ALA A 91 4.65 17.76 -1.13
CA ALA A 91 3.44 17.10 -1.59
C ALA A 91 3.62 15.58 -1.65
N ALA A 92 4.75 15.09 -2.18
CA ALA A 92 5.07 13.66 -2.20
C ALA A 92 5.13 13.06 -0.79
N ALA A 93 5.78 13.77 0.16
CA ALA A 93 5.84 13.35 1.55
C ALA A 93 4.45 13.24 2.20
N VAL A 94 3.60 14.26 2.01
CA VAL A 94 2.24 14.30 2.57
C VAL A 94 1.35 13.22 1.95
N LEU A 95 1.44 12.99 0.64
CA LEU A 95 0.67 11.96 -0.05
C LEU A 95 1.04 10.56 0.46
N MET A 96 2.34 10.26 0.56
CA MET A 96 2.80 9.00 1.15
C MET A 96 2.35 8.88 2.62
N ALA A 97 2.56 9.91 3.43
CA ALA A 97 2.15 9.91 4.84
C ALA A 97 0.63 9.70 5.01
N SER A 98 -0.19 10.22 4.08
CA SER A 98 -1.66 10.12 4.11
C SER A 98 -2.18 8.69 3.85
N VAL A 99 -1.36 7.80 3.29
CA VAL A 99 -1.71 6.39 3.12
C VAL A 99 -1.98 5.72 4.46
N ALA A 100 -1.21 6.05 5.51
CA ALA A 100 -1.38 5.47 6.84
C ALA A 100 -2.76 5.79 7.48
N PRO A 101 -3.17 7.07 7.66
CA PRO A 101 -4.49 7.38 8.20
C PRO A 101 -5.61 6.88 7.27
N TYR A 102 -5.45 6.96 5.95
CA TYR A 102 -6.43 6.38 5.01
C TYR A 102 -6.64 4.88 5.27
N THR A 103 -5.55 4.14 5.45
CA THR A 103 -5.60 2.70 5.75
C THR A 103 -6.33 2.43 7.05
N GLN A 104 -6.00 3.19 8.11
CA GLN A 104 -6.61 3.02 9.42
C GLN A 104 -8.13 3.27 9.39
N PHE A 105 -8.57 4.35 8.76
CA PHE A 105 -9.99 4.74 8.79
C PHE A 105 -10.86 4.01 7.76
N ARG A 106 -10.29 3.57 6.64
CA ARG A 106 -11.08 3.01 5.53
C ARG A 106 -10.90 1.51 5.37
N VAL A 107 -9.69 0.99 5.61
CA VAL A 107 -9.33 -0.37 5.20
C VAL A 107 -9.35 -1.33 6.38
N PHE A 108 -8.95 -0.89 7.56
CA PHE A 108 -9.03 -1.72 8.77
C PHE A 108 -10.43 -2.30 9.03
N PRO A 109 -11.54 -1.54 8.86
CA PRO A 109 -12.87 -2.11 9.05
C PRO A 109 -13.19 -3.30 8.11
N VAL A 110 -12.60 -3.33 6.91
CA VAL A 110 -12.76 -4.45 5.98
C VAL A 110 -11.80 -5.59 6.33
N ASN A 111 -10.56 -5.27 6.72
CA ASN A 111 -9.60 -6.26 7.21
C ASN A 111 -10.17 -7.02 8.42
N ASP A 112 -10.83 -6.33 9.35
CA ASP A 112 -11.36 -6.94 10.57
C ASP A 112 -12.43 -7.99 10.26
N LYS A 113 -13.28 -7.74 9.25
CA LYS A 113 -14.28 -8.71 8.78
C LYS A 113 -13.64 -9.96 8.19
N LEU A 114 -12.68 -9.78 7.28
CA LEU A 114 -11.99 -10.88 6.61
C LEU A 114 -11.08 -11.65 7.58
N LEU A 115 -10.48 -10.98 8.58
CA LEU A 115 -9.71 -11.62 9.65
C LEU A 115 -10.59 -12.44 10.58
N ALA A 116 -11.76 -11.93 10.93
CA ALA A 116 -12.71 -12.67 11.75
C ALA A 116 -13.14 -13.96 11.05
N GLU A 117 -13.42 -13.88 9.74
CA GLU A 117 -13.75 -15.08 8.95
C GLU A 117 -12.56 -16.03 8.81
N HIS A 118 -11.35 -15.52 8.56
CA HIS A 118 -10.13 -16.34 8.51
C HIS A 118 -9.93 -17.12 9.82
N LYS A 119 -10.07 -16.46 10.97
CA LYS A 119 -9.97 -17.10 12.29
C LYS A 119 -11.03 -18.19 12.48
N ARG A 120 -12.25 -17.99 11.98
CA ARG A 120 -13.31 -19.02 12.00
C ARG A 120 -12.93 -20.23 11.17
N ILE A 121 -12.49 -20.02 9.92
CA ILE A 121 -12.06 -21.10 9.02
C ILE A 121 -10.94 -21.93 9.65
N VAL A 122 -9.92 -21.26 10.19
CA VAL A 122 -8.79 -21.95 10.87
C VAL A 122 -9.26 -22.75 12.08
N ASN A 123 -10.16 -22.19 12.89
CA ASN A 123 -10.70 -22.88 14.07
C ASN A 123 -11.60 -24.07 13.70
N HIS A 124 -12.42 -23.92 12.66
CA HIS A 124 -13.27 -25.00 12.15
C HIS A 124 -12.43 -26.18 11.66
N LYS A 125 -11.42 -25.92 10.82
CA LYS A 125 -10.48 -26.95 10.33
C LYS A 125 -9.75 -27.70 11.45
N LYS A 126 -9.63 -27.10 12.64
CA LYS A 126 -8.95 -27.69 13.80
C LYS A 126 -9.89 -28.52 14.70
N ASN A 127 -11.17 -28.15 14.78
CA ASN A 127 -12.06 -28.61 15.85
C ASN A 127 -13.37 -29.27 15.34
N ASP A 128 -13.57 -29.45 14.04
CA ASP A 128 -14.83 -29.95 13.43
C ASP A 128 -16.10 -29.23 13.97
N GLY A 129 -15.97 -27.94 14.26
CA GLY A 129 -17.04 -27.11 14.83
C GLY A 129 -18.16 -26.80 13.82
N PRO A 130 -19.26 -26.17 14.23
CA PRO A 130 -20.34 -25.83 13.31
C PRO A 130 -19.86 -24.91 12.18
N SER A 131 -20.33 -25.18 10.96
CA SER A 131 -20.09 -24.43 9.72
C SER A 131 -20.87 -23.11 9.69
N GLY A 132 -20.67 -22.29 10.72
CA GLY A 132 -21.18 -20.92 10.81
C GLY A 132 -20.14 -19.92 10.27
N GLY A 133 -20.61 -18.83 9.67
CA GLY A 133 -19.74 -17.78 9.14
C GLY A 133 -20.46 -16.95 8.09
N ALA A 134 -19.70 -16.09 7.43
CA ALA A 134 -20.20 -15.30 6.32
C ALA A 134 -20.55 -16.20 5.12
N SER A 135 -21.55 -15.79 4.34
CA SER A 135 -21.84 -16.39 3.04
C SER A 135 -20.72 -16.11 2.03
N LEU A 136 -20.67 -16.89 0.95
CA LEU A 136 -19.74 -16.64 -0.16
C LEU A 136 -19.86 -15.22 -0.72
N GLU A 137 -21.09 -14.72 -0.86
CA GLU A 137 -21.35 -13.39 -1.41
C GLU A 137 -20.84 -12.29 -0.49
N GLU A 138 -21.00 -12.44 0.83
CA GLU A 138 -20.45 -11.50 1.81
C GLU A 138 -18.92 -11.46 1.77
N VAL A 139 -18.26 -12.62 1.81
CA VAL A 139 -16.80 -12.71 1.74
C VAL A 139 -16.28 -12.10 0.44
N ARG A 140 -16.91 -12.42 -0.68
CA ARG A 140 -16.57 -11.84 -1.99
C ARG A 140 -16.76 -10.33 -1.99
N GLY A 141 -17.86 -9.84 -1.40
CA GLY A 141 -18.14 -8.42 -1.25
C GLY A 141 -17.05 -7.70 -0.44
N TRP A 142 -16.63 -8.26 0.70
CA TRP A 142 -15.56 -7.68 1.50
C TRP A 142 -14.21 -7.70 0.78
N ALA A 143 -13.88 -8.79 0.09
CA ALA A 143 -12.66 -8.88 -0.71
C ALA A 143 -12.65 -7.87 -1.88
N ALA A 144 -13.81 -7.65 -2.52
CA ALA A 144 -13.99 -6.64 -3.56
C ALA A 144 -13.88 -5.21 -3.01
N ASP A 145 -14.47 -4.95 -1.84
CA ASP A 145 -14.32 -3.67 -1.14
C ASP A 145 -12.87 -3.41 -0.75
N TRP A 146 -12.17 -4.44 -0.23
CA TRP A 146 -10.75 -4.35 0.10
C TRP A 146 -9.92 -3.93 -1.11
N LYS A 147 -10.11 -4.62 -2.24
CA LYS A 147 -9.48 -4.30 -3.52
C LYS A 147 -9.79 -2.87 -3.98
N ARG A 148 -11.05 -2.43 -3.87
CA ARG A 148 -11.43 -1.05 -4.24
C ARG A 148 -10.69 -0.03 -3.37
N LEU A 149 -10.59 -0.29 -2.08
CA LEU A 149 -9.93 0.61 -1.14
C LEU A 149 -8.41 0.63 -1.31
N ASP A 150 -7.80 -0.47 -1.75
CA ASP A 150 -6.37 -0.56 -2.06
C ASP A 150 -6.00 0.29 -3.29
N ILE A 151 -6.87 0.33 -4.31
CA ILE A 151 -6.70 1.22 -5.48
C ILE A 151 -6.58 2.69 -5.05
N HIS A 152 -7.30 3.13 -4.01
CA HIS A 152 -7.16 4.51 -3.54
C HIS A 152 -5.77 4.77 -2.91
N ARG A 153 -5.18 3.79 -2.21
CA ARG A 153 -3.80 3.91 -1.73
C ARG A 153 -2.83 4.01 -2.89
N GLN A 154 -3.00 3.16 -3.91
CA GLN A 154 -2.22 3.21 -5.13
C GLN A 154 -2.28 4.60 -5.80
N ILE A 155 -3.46 5.23 -5.84
CA ILE A 155 -3.62 6.57 -6.43
C ILE A 155 -2.81 7.61 -5.64
N LEU A 156 -2.84 7.57 -4.31
CA LEU A 156 -2.02 8.46 -3.47
C LEU A 156 -0.53 8.28 -3.74
N GLU A 157 -0.07 7.03 -3.79
CA GLU A 157 1.33 6.67 -4.07
C GLU A 157 1.75 7.09 -5.49
N ALA A 158 0.90 6.89 -6.49
CA ALA A 158 1.16 7.29 -7.86
C ALA A 158 1.30 8.81 -7.99
N PHE A 159 0.43 9.59 -7.34
CA PHE A 159 0.58 11.04 -7.30
C PHE A 159 1.84 11.48 -6.55
N ALA A 160 2.23 10.76 -5.48
CA ALA A 160 3.48 11.03 -4.78
C ALA A 160 4.70 10.80 -5.68
N VAL A 161 4.69 9.71 -6.47
CA VAL A 161 5.74 9.42 -7.46
C VAL A 161 5.81 10.51 -8.52
N VAL A 162 4.67 10.93 -9.08
CA VAL A 162 4.62 12.03 -10.07
C VAL A 162 5.19 13.32 -9.48
N ALA A 163 4.76 13.69 -8.26
CA ALA A 163 5.30 14.86 -7.56
C ALA A 163 6.82 14.73 -7.34
N GLY A 164 7.30 13.57 -6.89
CA GLY A 164 8.72 13.32 -6.71
C GLY A 164 9.54 13.40 -8.01
N ILE A 165 9.00 12.92 -9.14
CA ILE A 165 9.64 13.06 -10.47
C ILE A 165 9.76 14.53 -10.85
N ILE A 166 8.69 15.31 -10.66
CA ILE A 166 8.70 16.74 -10.93
C ILE A 166 9.72 17.45 -10.02
N ALA A 167 9.76 17.10 -8.74
CA ALA A 167 10.76 17.63 -7.80
C ALA A 167 12.19 17.35 -8.28
N ALA A 168 12.48 16.11 -8.70
CA ALA A 168 13.78 15.72 -9.21
C ALA A 168 14.20 16.48 -10.47
N SER A 169 13.25 16.81 -11.35
CA SER A 169 13.53 17.63 -12.54
C SER A 169 13.82 19.11 -12.22
N LYS A 170 13.48 19.55 -11.00
CA LYS A 170 13.62 20.93 -10.51
C LYS A 170 14.71 21.08 -9.44
N SER A 171 15.42 19.98 -9.11
CA SER A 171 16.46 19.88 -8.06
C SER A 171 17.89 20.06 -8.58
#